data_AF-A0A7C4ZRU6-F1
#
_entry.id   AF-A0A7C4ZRU6-F1
#
_cell.length_a   1.000
_cell.length_b   1.000
_cell.length_c   1.000
_cell.angle_alpha   90.00
_cell.angle_beta   90.00
_cell.angle_gamma   90.00
#
_symmetry.space_group_name_H-M   'P 1'
#
loop_
_entity.id
_entity.type
_entity.pdbx_description
1 polymer ?
#
loop_
_entity_poly.entity_id
_entity_poly.type
_entity_poly.pdbx_seq_one_letter_code
_entity_poly.pdbx_strand_id
1 'polypeptide(L)'
;WATSPNAVNSVKAAMEELVADNFYGPYDLILQPSAFLDAHTFIGQTAVMQIDKIKELIGGKVYVTPALKAADGGIDSALLMETGAENADLCVAQDLKTFYVQLRDMNHFFKVYEAVVPRIKRPQAICEITGIT
;
A
#
# COMPACT_ATOMS: atom_id res chain seq x y z
N TRP A 1 -8.01 -10.18 8.21
CA TRP A 1 -7.30 -10.22 9.50
C TRP A 1 -8.31 -10.27 10.65
N ALA A 2 -9.37 -11.06 10.50
CA ALA A 2 -10.57 -10.93 11.33
C ALA A 2 -10.37 -11.29 12.82
N THR A 3 -9.27 -11.97 13.17
CA THR A 3 -8.98 -12.40 14.54
C THR A 3 -7.64 -11.83 15.02
N SER A 4 -7.65 -11.17 16.18
CA SER A 4 -6.44 -10.76 16.88
C SER A 4 -5.62 -11.98 17.34
N PRO A 5 -4.28 -12.02 17.18
CA PRO A 5 -3.36 -10.94 16.78
C PRO A 5 -2.78 -11.11 15.35
N ASN A 6 -3.54 -11.69 14.42
CA ASN A 6 -3.02 -12.16 13.14
C ASN A 6 -2.40 -11.04 12.28
N ALA A 7 -2.91 -9.81 12.34
CA ALA A 7 -2.37 -8.70 11.55
C ALA A 7 -0.92 -8.37 11.94
N VAL A 8 -0.66 -8.27 13.23
CA VAL A 8 0.68 -7.97 13.76
C VAL A 8 1.67 -9.08 13.40
N ASN A 9 1.25 -10.34 13.47
CA ASN A 9 2.12 -11.48 13.11
C ASN A 9 2.42 -11.51 11.61
N SER A 10 1.44 -11.23 10.76
CA SER A 10 1.63 -11.19 9.30
C SER A 10 2.63 -10.10 8.90
N VAL A 11 2.53 -8.92 9.51
CA VAL A 11 3.47 -7.81 9.26
C VAL A 11 4.87 -8.16 9.75
N LYS A 12 5.01 -8.81 10.91
CA LYS A 12 6.32 -9.27 11.42
C LYS A 12 6.98 -10.27 10.49
N ALA A 13 6.24 -11.26 9.99
CA ALA A 13 6.77 -12.25 9.05
C ALA A 13 7.28 -11.58 7.76
N ALA A 14 6.51 -10.64 7.20
CA ALA A 14 6.94 -9.86 6.04
C ALA A 14 8.19 -9.00 6.32
N MET A 15 8.29 -8.42 7.51
CA MET A 15 9.49 -7.69 7.92
C MET A 15 10.71 -8.62 8.05
N GLU A 16 10.54 -9.83 8.57
CA GLU A 16 11.63 -10.81 8.69
C GLU A 16 12.16 -11.22 7.32
N GLU A 17 11.29 -11.38 6.31
CA GLU A 17 11.70 -11.63 4.92
C GLU A 17 12.49 -10.45 4.34
N LEU A 18 11.99 -9.22 4.50
CA LEU A 18 12.70 -8.02 4.01
C LEU A 18 14.06 -7.83 4.70
N VAL A 19 14.16 -8.14 5.99
CA VAL A 19 15.42 -8.09 6.75
C VAL A 19 16.40 -9.15 6.27
N ALA A 20 15.93 -10.35 5.91
CA ALA A 20 16.78 -11.38 5.30
C ALA A 20 17.39 -10.92 3.97
N ASP A 21 16.67 -10.09 3.23
CA ASP A 21 17.12 -9.47 1.97
C ASP A 21 17.94 -8.17 2.17
N ASN A 22 18.31 -7.83 3.41
CA ASN A 22 19.08 -6.64 3.81
C ASN A 22 18.35 -5.30 3.65
N PHE A 23 17.01 -5.30 3.69
CA PHE A 23 16.21 -4.08 3.87
C PHE A 23 15.87 -3.96 5.35
N TYR A 24 16.15 -2.81 5.96
CA TYR A 24 16.00 -2.63 7.42
C TYR A 24 14.94 -1.59 7.80
N GLY A 25 14.37 -0.89 6.81
CA GLY A 25 13.33 0.11 7.01
C GLY A 25 13.87 1.54 7.00
N PRO A 26 12.97 2.55 7.01
CA PRO A 26 11.55 2.47 7.35
C PRO A 26 10.68 1.74 6.30
N TYR A 27 9.58 1.13 6.74
CA TYR A 27 8.63 0.44 5.85
C TYR A 27 7.31 1.18 5.74
N ASP A 28 6.77 1.23 4.53
CA ASP A 28 5.41 1.66 4.26
C ASP A 28 4.52 0.44 4.00
N LEU A 29 3.36 0.42 4.65
CA LEU A 29 2.37 -0.64 4.55
C LEU A 29 1.15 -0.15 3.76
N ILE A 30 0.76 -0.87 2.72
CA ILE A 30 -0.42 -0.59 1.90
C ILE A 30 -1.46 -1.67 2.15
N LEU A 31 -2.65 -1.25 2.57
CA LEU A 31 -3.76 -2.11 2.96
C LEU A 31 -5.00 -1.87 2.11
N GLN A 32 -5.83 -2.89 2.00
CA GLN A 32 -7.21 -2.74 1.56
C GLN A 32 -8.08 -2.16 2.70
N PRO A 33 -9.16 -1.40 2.42
CA PRO A 33 -10.03 -0.86 3.47
C PRO A 33 -10.62 -1.91 4.42
N SER A 34 -10.92 -3.13 3.96
CA SER A 34 -11.38 -4.24 4.81
C SER A 34 -10.32 -4.64 5.84
N ALA A 35 -9.09 -4.90 5.38
CA ALA A 35 -7.97 -5.25 6.25
C ALA A 35 -7.61 -4.12 7.24
N PHE A 36 -7.78 -2.86 6.83
CA PHE A 36 -7.60 -1.72 7.72
C PHE A 36 -8.64 -1.70 8.86
N LEU A 37 -9.91 -1.98 8.56
CA LEU A 37 -10.96 -2.08 9.57
C LEU A 37 -10.73 -3.26 10.52
N ASP A 38 -10.28 -4.40 9.99
CA ASP A 38 -9.91 -5.56 10.82
C ASP A 38 -8.73 -5.25 11.75
N ALA A 39 -7.75 -4.46 11.27
CA ALA A 39 -6.62 -4.00 12.08
C ALA A 39 -7.03 -2.97 13.15
N HIS A 40 -8.23 -2.39 13.06
CA HIS A 40 -8.86 -1.60 14.11
C HIS A 40 -9.57 -2.48 15.16
N THR A 41 -8.89 -3.55 15.58
CA THR A 41 -9.31 -4.39 16.70
C THR A 41 -8.27 -4.38 17.82
N PHE A 42 -8.73 -4.54 19.05
CA PHE A 42 -7.86 -4.62 20.22
C PHE A 42 -7.04 -5.91 20.23
N ILE A 43 -5.81 -5.83 20.73
CA ILE A 43 -4.96 -7.01 20.94
C ILE A 43 -5.43 -7.72 22.21
N GLY A 44 -6.25 -8.76 22.06
CA GLY A 44 -6.76 -9.55 23.19
C GLY A 44 -7.50 -8.69 24.23
N GLN A 45 -7.08 -8.76 25.50
CA GLN A 45 -7.65 -7.94 26.59
C GLN A 45 -6.90 -6.62 26.83
N THR A 46 -5.96 -6.24 25.96
CA THR A 46 -5.22 -4.99 26.11
C THR A 46 -5.98 -3.80 25.52
N ALA A 47 -5.69 -2.60 26.00
CA ALA A 47 -6.24 -1.34 25.45
C ALA A 47 -5.49 -0.84 24.20
N VAL A 48 -4.61 -1.67 23.61
CA VAL A 48 -3.79 -1.31 22.45
C VAL A 48 -4.41 -1.88 21.19
N MET A 49 -4.61 -1.02 20.19
CA MET A 49 -5.11 -1.42 18.88
C MET A 49 -3.99 -2.07 18.08
N GLN A 50 -4.31 -3.07 17.26
CA GLN A 50 -3.31 -3.71 16.39
C GLN A 50 -2.62 -2.71 15.47
N ILE A 51 -3.39 -1.78 14.90
CA ILE A 51 -2.85 -0.76 14.01
C ILE A 51 -1.83 0.16 14.66
N ASP A 52 -1.97 0.48 15.95
CA ASP A 52 -1.01 1.33 16.65
C ASP A 52 0.32 0.59 16.82
N LYS A 53 0.26 -0.71 17.12
CA LYS A 53 1.47 -1.54 17.21
C LYS A 53 2.12 -1.75 15.85
N ILE A 54 1.33 -1.92 14.79
CA ILE A 54 1.84 -2.01 13.41
C ILE A 54 2.58 -0.74 13.03
N LYS A 55 2.01 0.44 13.31
CA LYS A 55 2.65 1.74 13.05
C LYS A 55 3.98 1.88 13.80
N GLU A 56 4.03 1.44 15.05
CA GLU A 56 5.27 1.44 15.84
C GLU A 56 6.34 0.50 15.25
N LEU A 57 5.93 -0.67 14.73
CA LEU A 57 6.84 -1.66 14.15
C LEU A 57 7.43 -1.23 12.80
N ILE A 58 6.61 -0.69 11.90
CA ILE A 58 7.05 -0.34 10.54
C ILE A 58 7.90 0.93 10.50
N GLY A 59 7.71 1.85 11.46
CA GLY A 59 8.39 3.15 11.51
C GLY A 59 8.00 4.14 10.39
N GLY A 60 7.35 3.66 9.31
CA GLY A 60 6.80 4.46 8.22
C GLY A 60 5.27 4.63 8.31
N LYS A 61 4.62 4.74 7.15
CA LYS A 61 3.20 5.10 7.03
C LYS A 61 2.35 3.90 6.62
N VAL A 62 1.09 3.93 7.07
CA VAL A 62 0.06 2.99 6.62
C VAL A 62 -0.83 3.71 5.61
N TYR A 63 -0.88 3.21 4.39
CA TYR A 63 -1.72 3.67 3.30
C TYR A 63 -2.89 2.71 3.09
N VAL A 64 -4.04 3.26 2.74
CA VAL A 64 -5.25 2.47 2.49
C VAL A 64 -5.74 2.77 1.08
N THR A 65 -5.94 1.73 0.26
CA THR A 65 -6.45 1.89 -1.10
C THR A 65 -7.34 0.72 -1.50
N PRO A 66 -8.53 0.97 -2.07
CA PRO A 66 -9.37 -0.09 -2.63
C PRO A 66 -8.85 -0.63 -3.98
N ALA A 67 -7.80 -0.01 -4.54
CA ALA A 67 -7.23 -0.43 -5.82
C ALA A 67 -6.23 -1.60 -5.68
N LEU A 68 -5.81 -1.93 -4.45
CA LEU A 68 -4.95 -3.07 -4.19
C LEU A 68 -5.76 -4.35 -4.45
N LYS A 69 -5.21 -5.24 -5.28
CA LYS A 69 -5.75 -6.57 -5.56
C LYS A 69 -4.62 -7.57 -5.43
N ALA A 70 -4.95 -8.73 -4.88
CA ALA A 70 -4.02 -9.84 -4.81
C ALA A 70 -3.68 -10.34 -6.23
N ALA A 71 -2.55 -11.05 -6.37
CA ALA A 71 -2.13 -11.65 -7.63
C ALA A 71 -3.18 -12.60 -8.25
N ASP A 72 -4.01 -13.23 -7.43
CA ASP A 72 -5.13 -14.09 -7.83
C ASP A 72 -6.44 -13.32 -8.12
N GLY A 73 -6.42 -11.99 -7.99
CA GLY A 73 -7.58 -11.11 -8.14
C GLY A 73 -8.44 -10.97 -6.87
N GLY A 74 -8.03 -11.57 -5.76
CA GLY A 74 -8.68 -11.48 -4.45
C GLY A 74 -8.49 -10.14 -3.75
N ILE A 75 -9.20 -9.98 -2.63
CA ILE A 75 -9.17 -8.79 -1.76
C ILE A 75 -8.35 -9.00 -0.47
N ASP A 76 -7.55 -10.06 -0.47
CA ASP A 76 -6.91 -10.60 0.73
C ASP A 76 -5.39 -10.37 0.70
N SER A 77 -4.96 -9.24 0.15
CA SER A 77 -3.54 -8.86 0.05
C SER A 77 -3.22 -7.53 0.72
N ALA A 78 -1.99 -7.43 1.21
CA ALA A 78 -1.35 -6.20 1.67
C ALA A 78 0.06 -6.15 1.10
N LEU A 79 0.59 -4.95 0.95
CA LEU A 79 1.95 -4.73 0.48
C LEU A 79 2.77 -4.07 1.56
N LEU A 80 3.93 -4.64 1.88
CA LEU A 80 4.94 -3.99 2.70
C LEU A 80 6.14 -3.66 1.82
N MET A 81 6.60 -2.41 1.85
CA MET A 81 7.73 -1.97 1.05
C MET A 81 8.68 -1.12 1.89
N GLU A 82 9.99 -1.27 1.70
CA GLU A 82 10.96 -0.31 2.25
C GLU A 82 10.85 1.04 1.53
N THR A 83 10.62 2.10 2.30
CA THR A 83 10.48 3.47 1.79
C THR A 83 11.81 3.97 1.23
N GLY A 84 11.86 4.25 -0.07
CA GLY A 84 13.05 4.83 -0.70
C GLY A 84 12.90 5.04 -2.20
N ALA A 85 13.37 6.18 -2.72
CA ALA A 85 13.37 6.48 -4.16
C ALA A 85 14.36 5.59 -4.93
N GLU A 86 15.30 4.98 -4.22
CA GLU A 86 16.22 3.95 -4.67
C GLU A 86 15.54 2.61 -4.95
N ASN A 87 14.40 2.33 -4.33
CA ASN A 87 13.68 1.05 -4.48
C ASN A 87 12.60 1.15 -5.54
N ALA A 88 11.77 2.19 -5.49
CA ALA A 88 10.82 2.51 -6.54
C ALA A 88 10.64 4.02 -6.67
N ASP A 89 10.30 4.47 -7.89
CA ASP A 89 9.90 5.84 -8.13
C ASP A 89 8.75 5.92 -9.15
N LEU A 90 8.07 7.05 -9.15
CA LEU A 90 7.04 7.38 -10.13
C LEU A 90 7.59 8.45 -11.06
N CYS A 91 7.87 8.08 -12.31
CA CYS A 91 8.25 9.05 -13.33
C CYS A 91 7.04 9.82 -13.81
N VAL A 92 7.06 11.13 -13.60
CA VAL A 92 6.05 12.04 -14.12
C VAL A 92 6.60 12.72 -15.37
N ALA A 93 6.13 12.32 -16.55
CA ALA A 93 6.46 12.97 -17.81
C ALA A 93 5.60 14.21 -18.04
N GLN A 94 4.31 14.12 -17.68
CA GLN A 94 3.39 15.24 -17.69
C GLN A 94 2.43 15.13 -16.51
N ASP A 95 2.42 16.16 -15.68
CA ASP A 95 1.49 16.29 -14.55
C ASP A 95 0.05 16.55 -15.04
N LEU A 96 -0.92 16.38 -14.14
CA LEU A 96 -2.35 16.44 -14.42
C LEU A 96 -2.72 17.79 -15.06
N LYS A 97 -3.08 17.76 -16.34
CA LYS A 97 -3.43 18.96 -17.12
C LYS A 97 -4.73 18.79 -17.87
N THR A 98 -5.47 19.88 -18.01
CA THR A 98 -6.69 19.95 -18.83
C THR A 98 -6.39 20.49 -20.22
N PHE A 99 -7.02 19.89 -21.23
CA PHE A 99 -6.95 20.29 -22.62
C PHE A 99 -8.36 20.58 -23.12
N TYR A 100 -8.53 21.73 -23.78
CA TYR A 100 -9.77 21.99 -24.51
C TYR A 100 -9.77 21.16 -25.79
N VAL A 101 -10.80 20.34 -25.98
CA VAL A 101 -10.92 19.45 -27.14
C VAL A 101 -11.69 20.15 -28.25
N GLN A 102 -12.97 20.47 -28.00
CA GLN A 102 -13.85 21.12 -28.99
C GLN A 102 -15.15 21.63 -28.36
N LEU A 103 -15.87 22.47 -29.12
CA LEU A 103 -17.28 22.77 -28.88
C LEU A 103 -18.13 21.85 -29.76
N ARG A 104 -19.03 21.07 -29.18
CA ARG A 104 -19.99 20.25 -29.93
C ARG A 104 -21.36 20.32 -29.27
N ASP A 105 -22.41 20.56 -30.06
CA ASP A 105 -23.80 20.65 -29.59
C ASP A 105 -23.96 21.66 -28.43
N MET A 106 -23.31 22.83 -28.57
CA MET A 106 -23.20 23.88 -27.54
C MET A 106 -22.56 23.45 -26.19
N ASN A 107 -21.91 22.29 -26.14
CA ASN A 107 -21.15 21.83 -24.97
C ASN A 107 -19.64 21.94 -25.21
N HIS A 108 -18.93 22.44 -24.20
CA HIS A 108 -17.48 22.51 -24.19
C HIS A 108 -16.89 21.20 -23.68
N PHE A 109 -16.08 20.54 -24.51
CA PHE A 109 -15.41 19.29 -24.16
C PHE A 109 -13.97 19.57 -23.72
N PHE A 110 -13.61 19.03 -22.57
CA PHE A 110 -12.25 19.07 -22.04
C PHE A 110 -11.74 17.64 -21.81
N LYS A 111 -10.43 17.46 -21.86
CA LYS A 111 -9.74 16.22 -21.53
C LYS A 111 -8.76 16.46 -20.39
N VAL A 112 -8.87 15.66 -19.32
CA VAL A 112 -7.84 15.56 -18.29
C VAL A 112 -6.82 14.53 -18.76
N TYR A 113 -5.53 14.88 -18.74
CA TYR A 113 -4.45 14.01 -19.18
C TYR A 113 -3.26 14.12 -18.24
N GLU A 114 -2.68 12.96 -17.96
CA GLU A 114 -1.48 12.77 -17.15
C GLU A 114 -0.65 11.66 -17.82
N ALA A 115 0.67 11.80 -17.79
CA ALA A 115 1.59 10.80 -18.29
C ALA A 115 2.59 10.43 -17.19
N VAL A 116 2.33 9.30 -16.54
CA VAL A 116 3.15 8.76 -15.45
C VAL A 116 3.52 7.30 -15.70
N VAL A 117 4.70 6.90 -15.24
CA VAL A 117 5.19 5.52 -15.31
C VAL A 117 5.81 5.12 -13.98
N PRO A 118 5.25 4.13 -13.26
CA PRO A 118 5.90 3.58 -12.07
C PRO A 118 7.10 2.72 -12.49
N ARG A 119 8.22 2.86 -11.76
CA ARG A 119 9.42 2.05 -11.97
C ARG A 119 9.84 1.40 -10.67
N ILE A 120 10.02 0.09 -10.71
CA ILE A 120 10.57 -0.70 -9.61
C ILE A 120 12.04 -0.96 -9.93
N LYS A 121 12.94 -0.39 -9.12
CA LYS A 121 14.40 -0.54 -9.28
C LYS A 121 14.91 -1.76 -8.53
N ARG A 122 14.38 -2.00 -7.32
CA ARG A 122 14.73 -3.13 -6.46
C ARG A 122 13.46 -3.89 -6.07
N PRO A 123 13.08 -4.95 -6.80
CA PRO A 123 11.85 -5.70 -6.51
C PRO A 123 11.90 -6.42 -5.16
N GLN A 124 13.11 -6.75 -4.66
CA GLN A 124 13.32 -7.39 -3.37
C GLN A 124 12.92 -6.52 -2.17
N ALA A 125 12.77 -5.20 -2.37
CA ALA A 125 12.33 -4.29 -1.32
C ALA A 125 10.80 -4.34 -1.07
N ILE A 126 10.09 -5.22 -1.78
CA ILE A 126 8.62 -5.32 -1.76
C ILE A 126 8.25 -6.75 -1.33
N CYS A 127 7.44 -6.86 -0.27
CA CYS A 127 6.85 -8.11 0.19
C CYS A 127 5.32 -8.02 0.09
N GLU A 128 4.70 -9.00 -0.57
CA GLU A 128 3.25 -9.17 -0.62
C GLU A 128 2.81 -10.09 0.52
N ILE A 129 1.95 -9.60 1.39
CA ILE A 129 1.30 -10.40 2.43
C ILE A 129 0.04 -11.01 1.81
N THR A 130 0.09 -12.29 1.47
CA THR A 130 -1.04 -13.03 0.92
C THR A 130 -1.88 -13.70 2.03
N GLY A 131 -3.18 -13.84 1.81
CA GLY A 131 -4.06 -14.65 2.69
C GLY A 131 -4.58 -13.88 3.90
N ILE A 132 -4.89 -12.60 3.72
CA ILE A 132 -5.41 -11.72 4.76
C ILE A 132 -6.90 -11.98 4.99
N THR A 133 -7.23 -13.14 5.56
CA THR A 133 -8.58 -13.45 6.08
C THR A 133 -8.72 -13.02 7.54
#